data_AF-A0A2W0B8W8-F1
#
_entry.id   AF-A0A2W0B8W8-F1
#
_cell.length_a   1.000
_cell.length_b   1.000
_cell.length_c   1.000
_cell.angle_alpha   90.00
_cell.angle_beta   90.00
_cell.angle_gamma   90.00
#
_symmetry.space_group_name_H-M   'P 1'
#
loop_
_entity.id
_entity.type
_entity.pdbx_description
1 polymer ?
#
loop_
_entity_poly.entity_id
_entity_poly.type
_entity_poly.pdbx_seq_one_letter_code
_entity_poly.pdbx_strand_id
1 'polypeptide(L)'
;MPSRVLIIVAALLMFANFSYSADTSALKPPPGQSVAIVEFVDLQCPDCANANPLLKEAAKTYNIPIVRYDFPLPKHNWSYDAAVIAKYFDSKSKALGAGWRDYCFENQPAISPENLRTNAEKFAAQNKTSLPFVVDPDGKFAGAVKADFALGQRVGIEHTPTIYVVSNKTYGKPFVEVVDRSKLYSIIDEMKSQAGPATTSAEKSAKPAKTSRLAKKQLR
;
A
#
# COMPACT_ATOMS: atom_id res chain seq x y z
N MET A 1 10.71 58.68 -42.39
CA MET A 1 9.82 57.53 -42.69
C MET A 1 10.68 56.26 -42.74
N PRO A 2 10.26 55.12 -42.18
CA PRO A 2 10.04 54.83 -40.76
C PRO A 2 11.07 53.82 -40.17
N SER A 3 11.11 53.80 -38.84
CA SER A 3 11.67 52.81 -37.92
C SER A 3 11.76 51.36 -38.41
N ARG A 4 12.86 50.68 -38.05
CA ARG A 4 12.85 49.23 -37.83
C ARG A 4 13.30 48.92 -36.41
N VAL A 5 12.27 48.83 -35.58
CA VAL A 5 12.25 48.24 -34.25
C VAL A 5 12.87 46.84 -34.32
N LEU A 6 13.96 46.60 -33.60
CA LEU A 6 14.41 45.23 -33.31
C LEU A 6 13.74 44.82 -32.00
N ILE A 7 12.67 44.02 -32.14
CA ILE A 7 11.86 43.48 -31.07
C ILE A 7 12.71 42.48 -30.27
N ILE A 8 12.97 42.80 -29.00
CA ILE A 8 13.50 41.84 -28.02
C ILE A 8 12.35 40.88 -27.68
N VAL A 9 12.40 39.66 -28.21
CA VAL A 9 11.48 38.59 -27.82
C VAL A 9 12.00 37.97 -26.53
N ALA A 10 11.49 38.45 -25.39
CA ALA A 10 11.64 37.77 -24.11
C ALA A 10 10.67 36.57 -24.08
N ALA A 11 11.20 35.37 -24.32
CA ALA A 11 10.45 34.13 -24.14
C ALA A 11 10.28 33.86 -22.63
N LEU A 12 9.15 34.29 -22.06
CA LEU A 12 8.70 33.84 -20.73
C LEU A 12 8.34 32.34 -20.82
N LEU A 13 9.26 31.48 -20.40
CA LEU A 13 8.95 30.09 -20.06
C LEU A 13 8.12 30.09 -18.77
N MET A 14 6.80 30.13 -18.91
CA MET A 14 5.90 29.78 -17.81
C MET A 14 6.06 28.29 -17.52
N PHE A 15 6.93 27.94 -16.57
CA PHE A 15 6.89 26.63 -15.93
C PHE A 15 5.57 26.54 -15.17
N ALA A 16 4.59 25.85 -15.76
CA ALA A 16 3.40 25.44 -15.04
C ALA A 16 3.85 24.51 -13.90
N ASN A 17 3.83 25.02 -12.67
CA ASN A 17 3.95 24.20 -11.47
C ASN A 17 2.72 23.29 -11.43
N PHE A 18 2.81 22.12 -12.05
CA PHE A 18 1.86 21.05 -11.86
C PHE A 18 2.08 20.56 -10.42
N SER A 19 1.34 21.13 -9.47
CA SER A 19 1.28 20.59 -8.12
C SER A 19 0.69 19.19 -8.24
N TYR A 20 1.57 18.18 -8.22
CA TYR A 20 1.15 16.79 -8.15
C TYR A 20 0.56 16.59 -6.76
N SER A 21 -0.77 16.72 -6.63
CA SER A 21 -1.45 16.37 -5.38
C SER A 21 -1.24 14.88 -5.14
N ALA A 22 -0.75 14.53 -3.95
CA ALA A 22 -0.56 13.15 -3.56
C ALA A 22 -1.87 12.35 -3.72
N ASP A 23 -1.79 11.18 -4.37
CA ASP A 23 -2.89 10.24 -4.51
C ASP A 23 -3.05 9.44 -3.21
N THR A 24 -3.83 9.96 -2.29
CA THR A 24 -4.07 9.31 -0.98
C THR A 24 -5.22 8.28 -1.04
N SER A 25 -5.66 7.87 -2.23
CA SER A 25 -6.83 6.98 -2.39
C SER A 25 -6.64 5.57 -1.79
N ALA A 26 -5.37 5.16 -1.60
CA ALA A 26 -5.01 3.92 -0.92
C ALA A 26 -4.92 4.02 0.60
N LEU A 27 -4.91 5.24 1.17
CA LEU A 27 -4.84 5.48 2.61
C LEU A 27 -6.23 5.38 3.25
N LYS A 28 -6.80 4.17 3.16
CA LYS A 28 -8.12 3.82 3.71
C LYS A 28 -8.13 2.37 4.22
N PRO A 29 -8.95 2.05 5.23
CA PRO A 29 -9.11 0.67 5.67
C PRO A 29 -9.63 -0.23 4.54
N PRO A 30 -9.34 -1.54 4.58
CA PRO A 30 -9.99 -2.50 3.69
C PRO A 30 -11.50 -2.56 3.99
N PRO A 31 -12.32 -3.04 3.03
CA PRO A 31 -13.76 -3.17 3.22
C PRO A 31 -14.11 -3.92 4.51
N GLY A 32 -15.08 -3.41 5.27
CA GLY A 32 -15.49 -4.01 6.55
C GLY A 32 -14.67 -3.61 7.77
N GLN A 33 -13.66 -2.75 7.62
CA GLN A 33 -12.83 -2.29 8.73
C GLN A 33 -12.99 -0.79 8.94
N SER A 34 -13.08 -0.38 10.21
CA SER A 34 -13.20 1.04 10.57
C SER A 34 -11.83 1.72 10.68
N VAL A 35 -10.80 0.97 11.07
CA VAL A 35 -9.41 1.41 11.20
C VAL A 35 -8.47 0.32 10.68
N ALA A 36 -7.33 0.73 10.12
CA ALA A 36 -6.25 -0.18 9.73
C ALA A 36 -4.89 0.49 9.89
N ILE A 37 -3.84 -0.32 9.94
CA ILE A 37 -2.47 0.13 9.71
C ILE A 37 -2.18 -0.08 8.22
N VAL A 38 -1.70 0.95 7.52
CA VAL A 38 -1.17 0.86 6.17
C VAL A 38 0.34 1.05 6.24
N GLU A 39 1.11 0.16 5.63
CA GLU A 39 2.57 0.20 5.65
C GLU A 39 3.10 0.08 4.21
N PHE A 40 3.96 1.02 3.81
CA PHE A 40 4.84 0.86 2.66
C PHE A 40 6.17 0.28 3.14
N VAL A 41 6.53 -0.89 2.62
CA VAL A 41 7.53 -1.75 3.25
C VAL A 41 8.57 -2.27 2.27
N ASP A 42 9.80 -2.37 2.75
CA ASP A 42 10.93 -2.96 2.04
C ASP A 42 11.48 -4.12 2.88
N LEU A 43 11.58 -5.31 2.29
CA LEU A 43 11.96 -6.54 3.00
C LEU A 43 13.42 -6.60 3.42
N GLN A 44 14.30 -5.76 2.86
CA GLN A 44 15.72 -5.65 3.21
C GLN A 44 16.03 -4.44 4.09
N CYS A 45 15.07 -3.52 4.28
CA CYS A 45 15.25 -2.38 5.16
C CYS A 45 15.34 -2.79 6.63
N PRO A 46 16.44 -2.49 7.35
CA PRO A 46 16.57 -2.80 8.77
C PRO A 46 15.50 -2.13 9.64
N ASP A 47 15.09 -0.90 9.29
CA ASP A 47 14.08 -0.20 10.07
C ASP A 47 12.67 -0.78 9.86
N CYS A 48 12.39 -1.37 8.68
CA CYS A 48 11.16 -2.14 8.45
C CYS A 48 11.14 -3.39 9.35
N ALA A 49 12.26 -4.11 9.45
CA ALA A 49 12.35 -5.26 10.37
C ALA A 49 12.13 -4.84 11.83
N ASN A 50 12.74 -3.72 12.25
CA ASN A 50 12.55 -3.17 13.59
C ASN A 50 11.11 -2.70 13.86
N ALA A 51 10.39 -2.20 12.85
CA ALA A 51 9.00 -1.79 12.98
C ALA A 51 8.03 -2.98 13.08
N ASN A 52 8.33 -4.09 12.39
CA ASN A 52 7.39 -5.19 12.20
C ASN A 52 6.81 -5.77 13.52
N PRO A 53 7.60 -6.05 14.58
CA PRO A 53 7.04 -6.54 15.84
C PRO A 53 6.04 -5.58 16.47
N LEU A 54 6.34 -4.27 16.47
CA LEU A 54 5.47 -3.23 17.03
C LEU A 54 4.14 -3.14 16.27
N LEU A 55 4.20 -3.16 14.92
CA LEU A 55 3.01 -3.09 14.08
C LEU A 55 2.11 -4.32 14.28
N LYS A 56 2.72 -5.52 14.37
CA LYS A 56 2.00 -6.78 14.61
C LYS A 56 1.34 -6.80 15.97
N GLU A 57 2.03 -6.35 17.01
CA GLU A 57 1.44 -6.29 18.35
C GLU A 57 0.27 -5.30 18.38
N ALA A 58 0.44 -4.08 17.83
CA ALA A 58 -0.65 -3.11 17.77
C ALA A 58 -1.86 -3.64 16.97
N ALA A 59 -1.63 -4.25 15.81
CA ALA A 59 -2.70 -4.85 15.00
C ALA A 59 -3.49 -5.92 15.79
N LYS A 60 -2.77 -6.76 16.54
CA LYS A 60 -3.36 -7.78 17.41
C LYS A 60 -4.14 -7.15 18.58
N THR A 61 -3.54 -6.20 19.32
CA THR A 61 -4.16 -5.52 20.46
C THR A 61 -5.49 -4.87 20.07
N TYR A 62 -5.54 -4.20 18.92
CA TYR A 62 -6.72 -3.46 18.48
C TYR A 62 -7.67 -4.27 17.60
N ASN A 63 -7.30 -5.50 17.24
CA ASN A 63 -7.98 -6.35 16.26
C ASN A 63 -8.25 -5.60 14.94
N ILE A 64 -7.19 -4.98 14.39
CA ILE A 64 -7.23 -4.23 13.12
C ILE A 64 -6.25 -4.87 12.12
N PRO A 65 -6.50 -4.79 10.81
CA PRO A 65 -5.59 -5.34 9.82
C PRO A 65 -4.34 -4.45 9.62
N ILE A 66 -3.27 -5.10 9.16
CA ILE A 66 -2.14 -4.43 8.51
C ILE A 66 -2.27 -4.63 7.00
N VAL A 67 -2.29 -3.54 6.25
CA VAL A 67 -2.26 -3.53 4.78
C VAL A 67 -0.86 -3.14 4.35
N ARG A 68 -0.16 -4.04 3.66
CA ARG A 68 1.21 -3.84 3.21
C ARG A 68 1.28 -3.61 1.71
N TYR A 69 2.02 -2.58 1.32
CA TYR A 69 2.41 -2.28 -0.05
C TYR A 69 3.92 -2.45 -0.18
N ASP A 70 4.35 -3.27 -1.13
CA ASP A 70 5.77 -3.52 -1.35
C ASP A 70 6.42 -2.28 -2.01
N PHE A 71 7.46 -1.72 -1.37
CA PHE A 71 8.20 -0.54 -1.83
C PHE A 71 9.72 -0.81 -1.79
N PRO A 72 10.22 -1.76 -2.60
CA PRO A 72 11.64 -2.11 -2.59
C PRO A 72 12.49 -0.94 -3.10
N LEU A 73 13.44 -0.51 -2.26
CA LEU A 73 14.35 0.59 -2.56
C LEU A 73 15.48 0.12 -3.49
N PRO A 74 15.95 0.93 -4.46
CA PRO A 74 17.00 0.53 -5.40
C PRO A 74 18.32 0.08 -4.77
N LYS A 75 18.63 0.57 -3.56
CA LYS A 75 19.83 0.20 -2.79
C LYS A 75 19.75 -1.19 -2.15
N HIS A 76 18.57 -1.81 -2.15
CA HIS A 76 18.30 -3.10 -1.53
C HIS A 76 18.19 -4.18 -2.61
N ASN A 77 19.32 -4.81 -2.90
CA ASN A 77 19.56 -5.69 -4.04
C ASN A 77 18.77 -7.02 -4.05
N TRP A 78 18.10 -7.41 -2.97
CA TRP A 78 17.27 -8.62 -2.93
C TRP A 78 15.81 -8.37 -2.53
N SER A 79 15.48 -7.16 -2.08
CA SER A 79 14.13 -6.84 -1.58
C SER A 79 13.04 -7.00 -2.65
N TYR A 80 13.33 -6.58 -3.88
CA TYR A 80 12.38 -6.72 -4.99
C TYR A 80 12.01 -8.18 -5.26
N ASP A 81 12.99 -9.07 -5.37
CA ASP A 81 12.75 -10.49 -5.62
C ASP A 81 12.08 -11.16 -4.42
N ALA A 82 12.44 -10.76 -3.19
CA ALA A 82 11.78 -11.23 -1.98
C ALA A 82 10.30 -10.82 -1.95
N ALA A 83 9.96 -9.61 -2.42
CA ALA A 83 8.59 -9.14 -2.54
C ALA A 83 7.80 -9.89 -3.62
N VAL A 84 8.42 -10.22 -4.76
CA VAL A 84 7.82 -11.08 -5.80
C VAL A 84 7.48 -12.46 -5.23
N ILE A 85 8.38 -13.07 -4.46
CA ILE A 85 8.14 -14.33 -3.75
C ILE A 85 7.01 -14.16 -2.72
N ALA A 86 6.95 -13.02 -2.02
CA ALA A 86 5.87 -12.70 -1.09
C ALA A 86 4.50 -12.66 -1.77
N LYS A 87 4.41 -12.06 -2.96
CA LYS A 87 3.18 -12.06 -3.78
C LYS A 87 2.78 -13.47 -4.25
N TYR A 88 3.74 -14.34 -4.54
CA TYR A 88 3.46 -15.75 -4.79
C TYR A 88 2.83 -16.42 -3.57
N PHE A 89 3.41 -16.25 -2.38
CA PHE A 89 2.83 -16.82 -1.15
C PHE A 89 1.46 -16.20 -0.81
N ASP A 90 1.27 -14.90 -1.04
CA ASP A 90 -0.03 -14.22 -0.90
C ASP A 90 -1.11 -14.86 -1.78
N SER A 91 -0.74 -15.39 -2.95
CA SER A 91 -1.65 -16.09 -3.85
C SER A 91 -2.10 -17.47 -3.34
N LYS A 92 -1.32 -18.07 -2.42
CA LYS A 92 -1.67 -19.31 -1.73
C LYS A 92 -2.52 -19.01 -0.50
N SER A 93 -2.08 -18.07 0.33
CA SER A 93 -2.88 -17.46 1.39
C SER A 93 -2.22 -16.18 1.90
N LYS A 94 -3.02 -15.24 2.42
CA LYS A 94 -2.49 -14.04 3.08
C LYS A 94 -1.60 -14.36 4.28
N ALA A 95 -1.87 -15.46 4.99
CA ALA A 95 -1.06 -15.91 6.10
C ALA A 95 0.34 -16.37 5.65
N LEU A 96 0.45 -17.10 4.53
CA LEU A 96 1.75 -17.51 4.00
C LEU A 96 2.56 -16.31 3.50
N GLY A 97 1.93 -15.37 2.80
CA GLY A 97 2.61 -14.15 2.36
C GLY A 97 3.05 -13.26 3.51
N ALA A 98 2.27 -13.16 4.58
CA ALA A 98 2.70 -12.48 5.81
C ALA A 98 3.86 -13.22 6.49
N GLY A 99 3.78 -14.55 6.61
CA GLY A 99 4.83 -15.37 7.20
C GLY A 99 6.15 -15.31 6.45
N TRP A 100 6.14 -15.22 5.12
CA TRP A 100 7.36 -15.05 4.34
C TRP A 100 8.03 -13.69 4.59
N ARG A 101 7.22 -12.62 4.71
CA ARG A 101 7.75 -11.29 5.06
C ARG A 101 8.35 -11.30 6.46
N ASP A 102 7.69 -11.93 7.43
CA ASP A 102 8.23 -12.13 8.78
C ASP A 102 9.55 -12.90 8.74
N TYR A 103 9.62 -14.01 8.00
CA TYR A 103 10.84 -14.78 7.80
C TYR A 103 11.98 -13.92 7.25
N CYS A 104 11.69 -13.07 6.25
CA CYS A 104 12.69 -12.16 5.68
C CYS A 104 13.22 -11.19 6.74
N PHE A 105 12.33 -10.55 7.52
CA PHE A 105 12.74 -9.62 8.57
C PHE A 105 13.58 -10.29 9.67
N GLU A 106 13.20 -11.49 10.09
CA GLU A 106 13.91 -12.25 11.13
C GLU A 106 15.29 -12.75 10.67
N ASN A 107 15.48 -12.97 9.36
CA ASN A 107 16.71 -13.52 8.78
C ASN A 107 17.46 -12.51 7.90
N GLN A 108 17.09 -11.22 7.94
CA GLN A 108 17.60 -10.15 7.09
C GLN A 108 19.13 -10.14 6.94
N PRO A 109 19.93 -10.23 8.03
CA PRO A 109 21.40 -10.23 7.92
C PRO A 109 22.00 -11.44 7.20
N ALA A 110 21.25 -12.54 7.10
CA ALA A 110 21.68 -13.78 6.46
C ALA A 110 21.18 -13.92 5.02
N ILE A 111 20.26 -13.07 4.57
CA ILE A 111 19.70 -13.11 3.21
C ILE A 111 20.60 -12.29 2.27
N SER A 112 20.92 -12.90 1.13
CA SER A 112 21.63 -12.29 0.01
C SER A 112 20.93 -12.66 -1.31
N PRO A 113 21.24 -11.98 -2.43
CA PRO A 113 20.69 -12.35 -3.73
C PRO A 113 20.95 -13.83 -4.09
N GLU A 114 22.13 -14.35 -3.72
CA GLU A 114 22.57 -15.70 -4.06
C GLU A 114 21.81 -16.79 -3.28
N ASN A 115 21.34 -16.47 -2.07
CA ASN A 115 20.69 -17.45 -1.19
C ASN A 115 19.18 -17.20 -0.96
N LEU A 116 18.62 -16.12 -1.54
CA LEU A 116 17.20 -15.77 -1.38
C LEU A 116 16.29 -16.94 -1.79
N ARG A 117 16.63 -17.62 -2.90
CA ARG A 117 15.89 -18.80 -3.37
C ARG A 117 15.89 -19.92 -2.34
N THR A 118 17.06 -20.27 -1.80
CA THR A 118 17.21 -21.32 -0.78
C THR A 118 16.42 -20.98 0.49
N ASN A 119 16.41 -19.71 0.89
CA ASN A 119 15.60 -19.23 2.02
C ASN A 119 14.09 -19.39 1.75
N ALA A 120 13.63 -19.06 0.54
CA ALA A 120 12.23 -19.24 0.14
C ALA A 120 11.82 -20.72 0.11
N GLU A 121 12.70 -21.61 -0.35
CA GLU A 121 12.47 -23.06 -0.35
C GLU A 121 12.40 -23.61 1.08
N LYS A 122 13.30 -23.16 1.97
CA LYS A 122 13.27 -23.51 3.40
C LYS A 122 11.97 -23.07 4.05
N PHE A 123 11.54 -21.83 3.82
CA PHE A 123 10.26 -21.32 4.30
C PHE A 123 9.08 -22.16 3.77
N ALA A 124 9.07 -22.46 2.46
CA ALA A 124 8.02 -23.26 1.84
C ALA A 124 7.93 -24.66 2.48
N ALA A 125 9.08 -25.33 2.68
CA ALA A 125 9.15 -26.64 3.32
C ALA A 125 8.63 -26.62 4.77
N GLN A 126 9.05 -25.63 5.56
CA GLN A 126 8.60 -25.43 6.95
C GLN A 126 7.08 -25.23 7.04
N ASN A 127 6.49 -24.60 6.04
CA ASN A 127 5.06 -24.31 5.98
C ASN A 127 4.26 -25.32 5.13
N LYS A 128 4.87 -26.45 4.77
CA LYS A 128 4.23 -27.53 3.99
C LYS A 128 3.56 -27.03 2.70
N THR A 129 4.20 -26.07 2.03
CA THR A 129 3.78 -25.54 0.73
C THR A 129 4.89 -25.73 -0.31
N SER A 130 4.58 -25.48 -1.57
CA SER A 130 5.53 -25.61 -2.67
C SER A 130 6.04 -24.25 -3.13
N LEU A 131 7.30 -24.20 -3.57
CA LEU A 131 7.85 -23.11 -4.36
C LEU A 131 8.16 -23.67 -5.76
N PRO A 132 7.51 -23.20 -6.83
CA PRO A 132 7.77 -23.69 -8.17
C PRO A 132 9.19 -23.32 -8.63
N PHE A 133 9.70 -24.00 -9.66
CA PHE A 133 10.99 -23.65 -10.25
C PHE A 133 10.99 -22.21 -10.78
N VAL A 134 9.94 -21.82 -11.51
CA VAL A 134 9.70 -20.44 -11.92
C VAL A 134 8.58 -19.86 -11.06
N VAL A 135 8.90 -18.88 -10.21
CA VAL A 135 7.93 -18.27 -9.27
C VAL A 135 6.89 -17.43 -9.98
N ASP A 136 7.29 -16.71 -11.02
CA ASP A 136 6.44 -15.73 -11.72
C ASP A 136 6.60 -15.84 -13.25
N PRO A 137 6.16 -16.96 -13.86
CA PRO A 137 6.39 -17.20 -15.29
C PRO A 137 5.77 -16.13 -16.20
N ASP A 138 4.65 -15.53 -15.78
CA ASP A 138 3.91 -14.53 -16.55
C ASP A 138 4.16 -13.09 -16.10
N GLY A 139 5.05 -12.88 -15.11
CA GLY A 139 5.35 -11.54 -14.58
C GLY A 139 4.23 -10.89 -13.75
N LYS A 140 3.21 -11.67 -13.34
CA LYS A 140 2.05 -11.18 -12.58
C LYS A 140 2.45 -10.63 -11.21
N PHE A 141 3.33 -11.33 -10.51
CA PHE A 141 3.77 -10.96 -9.17
C PHE A 141 4.71 -9.75 -9.21
N ALA A 142 5.65 -9.73 -10.16
CA ALA A 142 6.45 -8.57 -10.50
C ALA A 142 5.59 -7.35 -10.84
N GLY A 143 4.52 -7.54 -11.63
CA GLY A 143 3.54 -6.49 -11.93
C GLY A 143 2.86 -5.94 -10.68
N ALA A 144 2.49 -6.80 -9.73
CA ALA A 144 1.88 -6.39 -8.47
C ALA A 144 2.85 -5.60 -7.57
N VAL A 145 4.13 -6.02 -7.47
CA VAL A 145 5.16 -5.26 -6.73
C VAL A 145 5.38 -3.89 -7.36
N LYS A 146 5.46 -3.80 -8.70
CA LYS A 146 5.57 -2.51 -9.41
C LYS A 146 4.36 -1.61 -9.18
N ALA A 147 3.16 -2.18 -9.10
CA ALA A 147 1.94 -1.42 -8.83
C ALA A 147 1.93 -0.83 -7.41
N ASP A 148 2.37 -1.60 -6.41
CA ASP A 148 2.53 -1.12 -5.03
C ASP A 148 3.61 -0.03 -4.93
N PHE A 149 4.75 -0.22 -5.60
CA PHE A 149 5.81 0.78 -5.67
C PHE A 149 5.30 2.08 -6.30
N ALA A 150 4.66 1.99 -7.48
CA ALA A 150 4.09 3.15 -8.16
C ALA A 150 2.99 3.83 -7.32
N LEU A 151 2.23 3.07 -6.53
CA LEU A 151 1.27 3.63 -5.59
C LEU A 151 1.97 4.45 -4.50
N GLY A 152 3.05 3.92 -3.89
CA GLY A 152 3.84 4.66 -2.91
C GLY A 152 4.42 5.97 -3.48
N GLN A 153 4.87 5.94 -4.74
CA GLN A 153 5.33 7.15 -5.43
C GLN A 153 4.21 8.18 -5.60
N ARG A 154 2.99 7.75 -5.95
CA ARG A 154 1.86 8.69 -6.09
C ARG A 154 1.36 9.20 -4.74
N VAL A 155 1.44 8.41 -3.68
CA VAL A 155 1.20 8.87 -2.29
C VAL A 155 2.26 9.88 -1.86
N GLY A 156 3.46 9.83 -2.44
CA GLY A 156 4.56 10.73 -2.14
C GLY A 156 5.43 10.26 -0.96
N ILE A 157 5.49 8.94 -0.72
CA ILE A 157 6.37 8.40 0.31
C ILE A 157 7.85 8.50 -0.12
N GLU A 158 8.72 8.83 0.83
CA GLU A 158 10.16 9.08 0.55
C GLU A 158 11.09 8.07 1.22
N HIS A 159 10.59 7.26 2.16
CA HIS A 159 11.38 6.32 2.94
C HIS A 159 10.58 5.05 3.26
N THR A 160 11.25 4.07 3.86
CA THR A 160 10.61 2.85 4.36
C THR A 160 11.14 2.55 5.77
N PRO A 161 10.30 2.13 6.71
CA PRO A 161 8.85 1.99 6.57
C PRO A 161 8.20 3.38 6.55
N THR A 162 7.16 3.55 5.73
CA THR A 162 6.20 4.64 5.92
C THR A 162 4.89 4.04 6.40
N ILE A 163 4.45 4.48 7.58
CA ILE A 163 3.36 3.87 8.33
C ILE A 163 2.24 4.88 8.47
N TYR A 164 1.03 4.49 8.11
CA TYR A 164 -0.18 5.28 8.33
C TYR A 164 -1.15 4.50 9.22
N VAL A 165 -1.82 5.20 10.12
CA VAL A 165 -3.08 4.74 10.70
C VAL A 165 -4.20 5.40 9.90
N VAL A 166 -5.08 4.59 9.33
CA VAL A 166 -6.16 5.04 8.44
C VAL A 166 -7.52 4.70 9.06
N SER A 167 -8.54 5.52 8.84
CA SER A 167 -9.92 5.26 9.27
C SER A 167 -10.93 5.46 8.14
N ASN A 168 -12.12 4.89 8.32
CA ASN A 168 -13.21 4.95 7.34
C ASN A 168 -14.00 6.26 7.36
N LYS A 169 -13.57 7.26 8.13
CA LYS A 169 -14.29 8.54 8.23
C LYS A 169 -14.21 9.32 6.92
N THR A 170 -15.26 10.05 6.62
CA THR A 170 -15.40 10.83 5.37
C THR A 170 -15.08 12.32 5.53
N TYR A 171 -14.74 12.75 6.75
CA TYR A 171 -14.45 14.13 7.11
C TYR A 171 -13.19 14.22 8.00
N GLY A 172 -12.62 15.43 8.11
CA GLY A 172 -11.39 15.65 8.89
C GLY A 172 -10.16 14.98 8.28
N LYS A 173 -9.29 14.41 9.13
CA LYS A 173 -8.04 13.73 8.71
C LYS A 173 -8.22 12.20 8.69
N PRO A 174 -8.63 11.57 7.57
CA PRO A 174 -8.93 10.13 7.50
C PRO A 174 -7.70 9.22 7.64
N PHE A 175 -6.50 9.79 7.67
CA PHE A 175 -5.26 9.09 7.94
C PHE A 175 -4.28 9.98 8.70
N VAL A 176 -3.38 9.35 9.44
CA VAL A 176 -2.28 10.00 10.16
C VAL A 176 -1.03 9.18 9.90
N GLU A 177 0.05 9.83 9.44
CA GLU A 177 1.35 9.20 9.34
C GLU A 177 1.98 9.05 10.73
N VAL A 178 2.52 7.87 11.01
CA VAL A 178 3.18 7.54 12.28
C VAL A 178 4.67 7.85 12.14
N VAL A 179 5.01 9.12 12.25
CA VAL A 179 6.41 9.59 12.19
C VAL A 179 7.17 9.20 13.46
N ASP A 180 6.51 9.27 14.62
CA ASP A 180 7.02 8.77 15.90
C ASP A 180 6.30 7.48 16.28
N ARG A 181 7.00 6.34 16.15
CA ARG A 181 6.46 5.02 16.47
C ARG A 181 6.03 4.87 17.94
N SER A 182 6.56 5.68 18.87
CA SER A 182 6.10 5.68 20.26
C SER A 182 4.65 6.17 20.41
N LYS A 183 4.14 6.90 19.41
CA LYS A 183 2.76 7.41 19.37
C LYS A 183 1.78 6.48 18.69
N LEU A 184 2.22 5.32 18.17
CA LEU A 184 1.38 4.40 17.38
C LEU A 184 0.07 4.06 18.11
N TYR A 185 0.14 3.60 19.35
CA TYR A 185 -1.04 3.21 20.13
C TYR A 185 -1.99 4.41 20.35
N SER A 186 -1.47 5.57 20.76
CA SER A 186 -2.30 6.77 20.95
C SER A 186 -2.96 7.25 19.65
N ILE A 187 -2.27 7.14 18.52
CA ILE A 187 -2.85 7.47 17.21
C ILE A 187 -3.96 6.48 16.85
N ILE A 188 -3.79 5.19 17.12
CA ILE A 188 -4.83 4.19 16.90
C ILE A 188 -6.05 4.48 17.78
N ASP A 189 -5.86 4.80 19.06
CA ASP A 189 -6.95 5.15 19.98
C ASP A 189 -7.74 6.36 19.46
N GLU A 190 -7.04 7.43 19.08
CA GLU A 190 -7.66 8.62 18.51
C GLU A 190 -8.45 8.28 17.24
N MET A 191 -7.83 7.56 16.29
CA MET A 191 -8.44 7.21 15.02
C MET A 191 -9.64 6.28 15.18
N LYS A 192 -9.63 5.36 16.15
CA LYS A 192 -10.77 4.50 16.50
C LYS A 192 -11.91 5.30 17.12
N SER A 193 -11.63 6.26 18.01
CA SER A 193 -12.66 7.10 18.65
C SER A 193 -13.44 7.97 17.65
N GLN A 194 -12.81 8.30 16.52
CA GLN A 194 -13.37 9.15 15.46
C GLN A 194 -13.88 8.36 14.25
N ALA A 195 -13.72 7.03 14.24
CA ALA A 195 -14.12 6.20 13.11
C ALA A 195 -15.64 5.98 13.08
N GLY A 196 -16.19 5.88 11.88
CA GLY A 196 -17.56 5.43 11.70
C GLY A 196 -17.69 3.92 11.97
N PRO A 197 -18.92 3.39 12.12
CA PRO A 197 -19.13 1.96 12.30
C PRO A 197 -18.51 1.16 11.14
N ALA A 198 -18.03 -0.04 11.44
CA ALA A 198 -17.55 -0.96 10.41
C ALA A 198 -18.69 -1.25 9.44
N THR A 199 -18.50 -0.95 8.15
CA THR A 199 -19.54 -1.17 7.14
C THR A 199 -19.61 -2.65 6.83
N THR A 200 -20.72 -3.31 7.18
CA THR A 200 -20.95 -4.68 6.74
C THR A 200 -20.99 -4.72 5.21
N SER A 201 -20.38 -5.75 4.61
CA SER A 201 -20.23 -5.93 3.16
C SER A 201 -21.55 -5.93 2.37
N ALA A 202 -22.71 -5.96 3.05
CA ALA A 202 -24.03 -5.96 2.44
C ALA A 202 -24.47 -4.59 1.88
N GLU A 203 -23.93 -3.47 2.36
CA GLU A 203 -24.50 -2.15 2.06
C GLU A 203 -24.01 -1.52 0.74
N LYS A 204 -22.95 -2.05 0.11
CA LYS A 204 -22.42 -1.55 -1.17
C LYS A 204 -23.14 -2.07 -2.43
N SER A 205 -24.06 -3.02 -2.29
CA SER A 205 -24.78 -3.60 -3.45
C SER A 205 -26.09 -2.89 -3.78
N ALA A 206 -26.60 -2.01 -2.92
CA ALA A 206 -27.86 -1.31 -3.16
C ALA A 206 -27.64 0.02 -3.90
N LYS A 207 -27.37 -0.06 -5.21
CA LYS A 207 -27.57 1.10 -6.10
C LYS A 207 -29.08 1.33 -6.24
N PRO A 208 -29.62 2.55 -6.03
CA PRO A 208 -31.05 2.78 -6.23
C PRO A 208 -31.35 2.67 -7.72
N ALA A 209 -32.20 1.69 -8.09
CA ALA A 209 -32.76 1.61 -9.42
C ALA A 209 -33.60 2.87 -9.68
N LYS A 210 -33.21 3.66 -10.69
CA LYS A 210 -34.03 4.76 -11.20
C LYS A 210 -35.31 4.18 -11.78
N THR A 211 -36.42 4.30 -11.06
CA THR A 211 -37.77 4.04 -11.59
C THR A 211 -38.13 5.15 -12.58
N SER A 212 -37.95 4.86 -13.87
CA SER A 212 -38.49 5.64 -14.97
C SER A 212 -40.01 5.51 -15.00
N ARG A 213 -40.72 6.56 -14.56
CA ARG A 213 -42.18 6.69 -14.68
C ARG A 213 -42.50 7.11 -16.12
N LEU A 214 -42.84 6.15 -16.99
CA LEU A 214 -43.39 6.48 -18.32
C LEU A 214 -44.79 7.10 -18.14
N ALA A 215 -44.92 8.36 -18.55
CA ALA A 215 -46.17 9.06 -18.65
C ALA A 215 -47.01 8.52 -19.82
N LYS A 216 -48.26 8.14 -19.51
CA LYS A 216 -49.33 7.83 -20.45
C LYS A 216 -49.62 9.06 -21.31
N LYS A 217 -49.45 8.98 -22.63
CA LYS A 217 -49.93 10.00 -23.57
C LYS A 217 -51.21 9.50 -24.25
N GLN A 218 -52.31 10.15 -23.89
CA GLN A 218 -53.60 10.18 -24.57
C GLN A 218 -53.42 10.69 -26.01
N LEU A 219 -54.05 10.03 -26.99
CA LEU A 219 -54.56 10.58 -28.26
C LEU A 219 -55.63 9.55 -28.72
N ARG A 220 -56.92 9.91 -28.68
CA ARG A 220 -57.74 10.35 -29.82
C ARG A 220 -57.78 9.34 -30.94
#